data_AF-A0A6G9YAK2-F1
#
_entry.id   AF-A0A6G9YAK2-F1
#
_cell.length_a   1.000
_cell.length_b   1.000
_cell.length_c   1.000
_cell.angle_alpha   90.00
_cell.angle_beta   90.00
_cell.angle_gamma   90.00
#
_symmetry.space_group_name_H-M   'P 1'
#
loop_
_entity.id
_entity.type
_entity.pdbx_description
1 polymer ?
#
loop_
_entity_poly.entity_id
_entity_poly.type
_entity_poly.pdbx_seq_one_letter_code
_entity_poly.pdbx_strand_id
1 'polypeptide(L)'
;MNYPIRERGRLAAHAIALAVVGIVAAVVTGLAPAAGAAAGGEAPLLGAGLSIDLDTALDLQAQGVTATGVNGATNANGKIELPVGTGSIAYRDRKITGGRVLLEGGIELSKGAKRITVSDVAADIETGVLTGKVGDASGVRLGAVNDPGSAEVEKPESSSVATLKLAEQGITLAAGFAAAVDKALGTNLSAEFPSDGLNVAADLNVDVDLAVGAKVNTDLIVALGLQDQIDVNLGRQSLLDAVVKIGTHF
;
A
#
# COMPACT_ATOMS: atom_id res chain seq x y z
N MET A 1 51.96 7.17 -38.17
CA MET A 1 51.01 8.26 -38.44
C MET A 1 50.37 8.61 -37.10
N ASN A 2 50.89 9.48 -36.23
CA ASN A 2 51.17 10.92 -36.28
C ASN A 2 49.92 11.84 -36.37
N TYR A 3 49.36 12.15 -35.17
CA TYR A 3 48.62 13.34 -34.64
C TYR A 3 47.44 14.00 -35.41
N PRO A 4 46.61 14.89 -34.78
CA PRO A 4 46.39 15.25 -33.34
C PRO A 4 44.88 15.17 -32.95
N ILE A 5 44.40 15.14 -31.68
CA ILE A 5 44.48 16.02 -30.49
C ILE A 5 43.77 17.39 -30.60
N ARG A 6 42.75 17.55 -29.73
CA ARG A 6 42.11 18.75 -29.13
C ARG A 6 41.05 19.50 -29.95
N GLU A 7 39.87 19.66 -29.34
CA GLU A 7 39.43 20.98 -28.89
C GLU A 7 38.53 20.92 -27.65
N ARG A 8 38.83 21.81 -26.70
CA ARG A 8 38.11 22.04 -25.45
C ARG A 8 37.13 23.19 -25.70
N GLY A 9 35.83 22.95 -25.57
CA GLY A 9 34.83 24.01 -25.45
C GLY A 9 34.62 24.38 -23.98
N ARG A 10 35.13 25.56 -23.57
CA ARG A 10 34.90 26.14 -22.24
C ARG A 10 33.54 26.84 -22.17
N LEU A 11 32.94 26.71 -20.99
CA LEU A 11 32.04 27.61 -20.25
C LEU A 11 31.73 28.98 -20.90
N ALA A 12 30.44 29.28 -21.01
CA ALA A 12 29.94 30.65 -21.01
C ALA A 12 28.85 30.77 -19.94
N ALA A 13 29.25 31.30 -18.77
CA ALA A 13 28.35 31.87 -17.79
C ALA A 13 27.80 33.19 -18.36
N HIS A 14 26.48 33.33 -18.44
CA HIS A 14 25.84 34.64 -18.61
C HIS A 14 24.93 34.87 -17.41
N ALA A 15 25.47 35.61 -16.45
CA ALA A 15 24.69 36.31 -15.45
C ALA A 15 24.10 37.56 -16.12
N ILE A 16 22.79 37.72 -16.09
CA ILE A 16 22.13 39.00 -16.31
C ILE A 16 21.29 39.26 -15.07
N ALA A 17 21.78 40.18 -14.24
CA ALA A 17 21.00 40.85 -13.22
C ALA A 17 20.56 42.19 -13.80
N LEU A 18 19.27 42.51 -13.74
CA LEU A 18 18.83 43.88 -13.51
C LEU A 18 17.41 43.90 -12.95
N ALA A 19 17.29 44.54 -11.79
CA ALA A 19 16.07 44.81 -11.07
C ALA A 19 15.18 45.79 -11.85
N VAL A 20 13.86 45.57 -11.82
CA VAL A 20 12.87 46.59 -12.11
C VAL A 20 11.90 46.66 -10.94
N VAL A 21 11.99 47.76 -10.21
CA VAL A 21 11.00 48.25 -9.27
C VAL A 21 9.84 48.82 -10.08
N GLY A 22 8.63 48.30 -9.87
CA GLY A 22 7.41 48.79 -10.50
C GLY A 22 6.22 48.54 -9.60
N ILE A 23 5.86 49.56 -8.81
CA ILE A 23 4.61 49.61 -8.04
C ILE A 23 3.50 49.93 -9.03
N VAL A 24 2.55 49.01 -9.20
CA VAL A 24 1.24 49.28 -9.80
C VAL A 24 0.18 48.87 -8.78
N ALA A 25 -0.43 49.87 -8.14
CA ALA A 25 -1.64 49.71 -7.37
C ALA A 25 -2.81 49.52 -8.34
N ALA A 26 -3.25 48.27 -8.52
CA ALA A 26 -4.51 47.94 -9.17
C ALA A 26 -5.52 47.54 -8.10
N VAL A 27 -6.50 48.41 -7.87
CA VAL A 27 -7.74 48.09 -7.16
C VAL A 27 -8.50 47.08 -8.02
N VAL A 28 -8.37 45.80 -7.69
CA VAL A 28 -9.24 44.74 -8.22
C VAL A 28 -10.27 44.43 -7.15
N THR A 29 -11.50 44.85 -7.45
CA THR A 29 -12.73 44.46 -6.76
C THR A 29 -12.75 42.97 -6.48
N GLY A 30 -13.10 42.63 -5.24
CA GLY A 30 -13.17 41.27 -4.74
C GLY A 30 -13.93 40.33 -5.65
N LEU A 31 -13.18 39.41 -6.25
CA LEU A 31 -13.59 38.02 -6.36
C LEU A 31 -12.54 37.28 -5.55
N ALA A 32 -12.87 37.00 -4.29
CA ALA A 32 -12.19 35.92 -3.61
C ALA A 32 -12.24 34.72 -4.57
N PRO A 33 -11.12 34.05 -4.87
CA PRO A 33 -11.25 32.72 -5.44
C PRO A 33 -12.18 31.98 -4.48
N ALA A 34 -13.29 31.46 -5.00
CA ALA A 34 -14.04 30.45 -4.30
C ALA A 34 -13.04 29.31 -4.10
N ALA A 35 -12.31 29.36 -2.99
CA ALA A 35 -11.67 28.22 -2.40
C ALA A 35 -12.83 27.32 -1.98
N GLY A 36 -13.39 26.61 -2.97
CA GLY A 36 -13.86 25.27 -2.74
C GLY A 36 -12.63 24.53 -2.25
N ALA A 37 -12.38 24.61 -0.94
CA ALA A 37 -11.53 23.67 -0.26
C ALA A 37 -12.17 22.32 -0.53
N ALA A 38 -11.67 21.63 -1.55
CA ALA A 38 -11.92 20.22 -1.76
C ALA A 38 -11.69 19.55 -0.41
N ALA A 39 -12.76 19.09 0.23
CA ALA A 39 -12.69 18.42 1.51
C ALA A 39 -11.94 17.10 1.28
N GLY A 40 -10.63 17.11 1.52
CA GLY A 40 -9.85 15.89 1.65
C GLY A 40 -9.85 15.45 3.11
N GLY A 41 -9.75 14.14 3.33
CA GLY A 41 -9.66 13.58 4.67
C GLY A 41 -8.79 12.33 4.70
N GLU A 42 -8.52 11.88 5.92
CA GLU A 42 -7.88 10.60 6.19
C GLU A 42 -8.83 9.75 7.01
N ALA A 43 -8.96 8.47 6.65
CA ALA A 43 -9.71 7.50 7.43
C ALA A 43 -8.74 6.43 7.96
N PRO A 44 -8.80 6.07 9.26
CA PRO A 44 -7.96 5.03 9.82
C PRO A 44 -8.32 3.68 9.22
N LEU A 45 -7.31 2.82 9.06
CA LEU A 45 -7.46 1.44 8.61
C LEU A 45 -7.18 0.47 9.75
N LEU A 46 -8.02 -0.54 9.88
CA LEU A 46 -7.92 -1.65 10.85
C LEU A 46 -8.13 -2.99 10.12
N GLY A 47 -8.34 -4.08 10.85
CA GLY A 47 -8.82 -5.34 10.28
C GLY A 47 -7.79 -6.46 10.21
N ALA A 48 -8.10 -7.49 9.41
CA ALA A 48 -7.39 -8.76 9.39
C ALA A 48 -5.96 -8.70 8.80
N GLY A 49 -5.68 -7.71 7.94
CA GLY A 49 -4.35 -7.49 7.39
C GLY A 49 -3.98 -8.51 6.32
N LEU A 50 -2.72 -8.95 6.32
CA LEU A 50 -2.15 -9.86 5.32
C LEU A 50 -2.24 -11.31 5.80
N SER A 51 -2.74 -12.21 4.97
CA SER A 51 -2.66 -13.66 5.16
C SER A 51 -1.92 -14.28 3.98
N ILE A 52 -0.84 -15.02 4.24
CA ILE A 52 0.01 -15.58 3.19
C ILE A 52 0.54 -16.97 3.57
N ASP A 53 0.47 -17.92 2.63
CA ASP A 53 1.14 -19.22 2.76
C ASP A 53 2.51 -19.15 2.08
N LEU A 54 3.53 -18.79 2.85
CA LEU A 54 4.91 -18.74 2.35
C LEU A 54 5.55 -20.11 2.20
N ASP A 55 5.10 -21.10 2.98
CA ASP A 55 5.69 -22.44 2.99
C ASP A 55 5.42 -23.15 1.67
N THR A 56 4.16 -23.17 1.25
CA THR A 56 3.74 -23.72 -0.04
C THR A 56 4.24 -22.86 -1.20
N ALA A 57 4.16 -21.53 -1.08
CA ALA A 57 4.52 -20.64 -2.18
C ALA A 57 6.00 -20.74 -2.58
N LEU A 58 6.90 -20.87 -1.61
CA LEU A 58 8.34 -20.82 -1.83
C LEU A 58 9.03 -22.18 -1.69
N ASP A 59 8.25 -23.25 -1.50
CA ASP A 59 8.74 -24.58 -1.15
C ASP A 59 9.83 -24.52 -0.05
N LEU A 60 9.52 -23.82 1.05
CA LEU A 60 10.48 -23.54 2.11
C LEU A 60 11.02 -24.84 2.73
N GLN A 61 10.16 -25.86 2.85
CA GLN A 61 10.54 -27.16 3.39
C GLN A 61 11.61 -27.85 2.54
N ALA A 62 11.54 -27.79 1.21
CA ALA A 62 12.58 -28.35 0.34
C ALA A 62 13.95 -27.67 0.55
N GLN A 63 13.95 -26.40 0.98
CA GLN A 63 15.15 -25.65 1.31
C GLN A 63 15.60 -25.81 2.78
N GLY A 64 14.88 -26.61 3.58
CA GLY A 64 15.08 -26.77 5.02
C GLY A 64 14.78 -25.50 5.81
N VAL A 65 13.90 -24.65 5.29
CA VAL A 65 13.45 -23.41 5.91
C VAL A 65 12.09 -23.63 6.55
N THR A 66 11.85 -23.02 7.71
CA THR A 66 10.53 -22.94 8.33
C THR A 66 10.15 -21.48 8.50
N ALA A 67 8.84 -21.19 8.36
CA ALA A 67 8.29 -19.85 8.54
C ALA A 67 7.31 -19.83 9.70
N THR A 68 7.42 -18.84 10.59
CA THR A 68 6.55 -18.71 11.77
C THR A 68 6.20 -17.24 12.02
N GLY A 69 4.93 -16.94 12.26
CA GLY A 69 4.48 -15.63 12.73
C GLY A 69 5.05 -15.30 14.12
N VAL A 70 5.55 -14.07 14.28
CA VAL A 70 6.10 -13.54 15.53
C VAL A 70 5.57 -12.14 15.81
N ASN A 71 5.70 -11.70 17.07
CA ASN A 71 5.41 -10.32 17.52
C ASN A 71 4.01 -9.78 17.17
N GLY A 72 2.98 -10.63 17.24
CA GLY A 72 1.60 -10.26 16.92
C GLY A 72 1.07 -10.93 15.65
N ALA A 73 1.96 -11.43 14.79
CA ALA A 73 1.58 -12.32 13.70
C ALA A 73 1.25 -13.73 14.21
N THR A 74 0.27 -14.38 13.58
CA THR A 74 -0.20 -15.72 13.95
C THR A 74 0.03 -16.73 12.82
N ASN A 75 0.13 -18.01 13.18
CA ASN A 75 0.09 -19.10 12.22
C ASN A 75 -1.29 -19.78 12.31
N ALA A 76 -2.11 -19.63 11.28
CA ALA A 76 -3.43 -20.24 11.22
C ALA A 76 -3.59 -20.98 9.89
N ASN A 77 -3.98 -22.27 9.97
CA ASN A 77 -4.25 -23.09 8.78
C ASN A 77 -3.11 -23.13 7.74
N GLY A 78 -1.85 -23.08 8.18
CA GLY A 78 -0.68 -23.05 7.29
C GLY A 78 -0.37 -21.68 6.68
N LYS A 79 -1.20 -20.67 6.92
CA LYS A 79 -0.94 -19.28 6.55
C LYS A 79 -0.34 -18.51 7.73
N ILE A 80 0.53 -17.56 7.42
CA ILE A 80 0.97 -16.54 8.36
C ILE A 80 0.06 -15.33 8.18
N GLU A 81 -0.51 -14.89 9.29
CA GLU A 81 -1.43 -13.75 9.36
C GLU A 81 -0.72 -12.61 10.08
N LEU A 82 -0.64 -11.45 9.41
CA LEU A 82 -0.12 -10.21 9.96
C LEU A 82 -1.28 -9.21 10.02
N PRO A 83 -1.86 -8.95 11.20
CA PRO A 83 -2.99 -8.05 11.33
C PRO A 83 -2.61 -6.60 11.00
N VAL A 84 -3.59 -5.76 10.69
CA VAL A 84 -3.35 -4.33 10.53
C VAL A 84 -3.03 -3.74 11.90
N GLY A 85 -1.79 -3.26 12.08
CA GLY A 85 -1.40 -2.55 13.29
C GLY A 85 -1.86 -1.10 13.25
N THR A 86 -1.51 -0.40 12.18
CA THR A 86 -1.96 0.99 11.93
C THR A 86 -2.09 1.23 10.43
N GLY A 87 -2.95 2.14 10.02
CA GLY A 87 -2.96 2.58 8.65
C GLY A 87 -3.90 3.75 8.43
N SER A 88 -3.79 4.36 7.27
CA SER A 88 -4.74 5.36 6.82
C SER A 88 -4.92 5.30 5.32
N ILE A 89 -6.12 5.68 4.88
CA ILE A 89 -6.44 5.94 3.49
C ILE A 89 -6.71 7.43 3.33
N ALA A 90 -6.04 8.05 2.36
CA ALA A 90 -6.20 9.45 2.02
C ALA A 90 -7.13 9.56 0.82
N TYR A 91 -8.10 10.47 0.91
CA TYR A 91 -9.03 10.74 -0.17
C TYR A 91 -9.23 12.24 -0.35
N ARG A 92 -9.43 12.66 -1.58
CA ARG A 92 -9.72 14.04 -1.97
C ARG A 92 -10.56 14.04 -3.23
N ASP A 93 -11.47 14.99 -3.35
CA ASP A 93 -12.33 15.14 -4.53
C ASP A 93 -13.04 13.83 -4.89
N ARG A 94 -13.44 13.07 -3.86
CA ARG A 94 -14.12 11.77 -3.97
C ARG A 94 -13.32 10.73 -4.75
N LYS A 95 -11.99 10.76 -4.59
CA LYS A 95 -11.06 9.75 -5.11
C LYS A 95 -10.07 9.37 -4.02
N ILE A 96 -9.64 8.12 -4.02
CA ILE A 96 -8.49 7.69 -3.23
C ILE A 96 -7.24 8.33 -3.85
N THR A 97 -6.44 8.98 -3.01
CA THR A 97 -5.24 9.72 -3.45
C THR A 97 -3.97 9.20 -2.78
N GLY A 98 -4.07 8.08 -2.07
CA GLY A 98 -2.96 7.48 -1.34
C GLY A 98 -3.44 6.74 -0.11
N GLY A 99 -2.49 6.09 0.55
CA GLY A 99 -2.74 5.41 1.81
C GLY A 99 -1.61 4.46 2.13
N ARG A 100 -1.48 4.15 3.41
CA ARG A 100 -0.48 3.19 3.88
C ARG A 100 -1.07 2.33 4.98
N VAL A 101 -0.79 1.04 4.89
CA VAL A 101 -1.13 0.04 5.89
C VAL A 101 0.18 -0.47 6.44
N LEU A 102 0.37 -0.34 7.75
CA LEU A 102 1.45 -0.97 8.49
C LEU A 102 0.88 -2.20 9.20
N LEU A 103 1.45 -3.35 8.89
CA LEU A 103 1.07 -4.62 9.49
C LEU A 103 1.85 -4.82 10.79
N GLU A 104 1.16 -5.40 11.77
CA GLU A 104 1.75 -5.73 13.05
C GLU A 104 2.49 -7.07 12.99
N GLY A 105 3.58 -7.15 13.75
CA GLY A 105 4.38 -8.35 13.89
C GLY A 105 5.35 -8.58 12.75
N GLY A 106 5.61 -9.86 12.47
CA GLY A 106 6.57 -10.26 11.47
C GLY A 106 6.61 -11.76 11.24
N ILE A 107 7.46 -12.17 10.31
CA ILE A 107 7.65 -13.56 9.93
C ILE A 107 9.09 -13.94 10.29
N GLU A 108 9.27 -14.87 11.23
CA GLU A 108 10.57 -15.49 11.45
C GLU A 108 10.77 -16.61 10.43
N LEU A 109 11.86 -16.52 9.66
CA LEU A 109 12.34 -17.58 8.78
C LEU A 109 13.57 -18.21 9.41
N SER A 110 13.58 -19.53 9.58
CA SER A 110 14.69 -20.25 10.20
C SER A 110 15.20 -21.42 9.35
N LYS A 111 16.52 -21.61 9.32
CA LYS A 111 17.22 -22.72 8.67
C LYS A 111 18.32 -23.24 9.60
N GLY A 112 18.08 -24.37 10.24
CA GLY A 112 18.95 -24.90 11.29
C GLY A 112 19.10 -23.90 12.45
N ALA A 113 20.33 -23.44 12.71
CA ALA A 113 20.60 -22.45 13.76
C ALA A 113 20.44 -20.98 13.28
N LYS A 114 20.31 -20.74 11.97
CA LYS A 114 20.16 -19.38 11.43
C LYS A 114 18.71 -18.95 11.47
N ARG A 115 18.47 -17.67 11.80
CA ARG A 115 17.15 -17.06 11.85
C ARG A 115 17.22 -15.64 11.30
N ILE A 116 16.17 -15.25 10.60
CA ILE A 116 15.90 -13.86 10.23
C ILE A 116 14.44 -13.53 10.51
N THR A 117 14.17 -12.25 10.72
CA THR A 117 12.80 -11.76 10.83
C THR A 117 12.50 -10.85 9.65
N VAL A 118 11.34 -11.04 9.04
CA VAL A 118 10.70 -10.09 8.15
C VAL A 118 9.77 -9.24 9.00
N SER A 119 10.03 -7.94 9.12
CA SER A 119 9.27 -7.02 9.99
C SER A 119 8.94 -5.71 9.29
N ASP A 120 8.19 -4.84 9.98
CA ASP A 120 7.84 -3.50 9.50
C ASP A 120 7.17 -3.55 8.12
N VAL A 121 6.34 -4.58 7.90
CA VAL A 121 5.69 -4.81 6.62
C VAL A 121 4.65 -3.72 6.40
N ALA A 122 4.81 -2.97 5.31
CA ALA A 122 3.88 -1.93 4.92
C ALA A 122 3.42 -2.13 3.49
N ALA A 123 2.11 -1.95 3.26
CA ALA A 123 1.50 -1.89 1.96
C ALA A 123 1.11 -0.44 1.63
N ASP A 124 1.49 0.01 0.44
CA ASP A 124 1.02 1.25 -0.14
C ASP A 124 -0.31 0.97 -0.86
N ILE A 125 -1.38 1.71 -0.50
CA ILE A 125 -2.74 1.44 -0.99
C ILE A 125 -2.88 1.79 -2.48
N GLU A 126 -2.22 2.85 -2.94
CA GLU A 126 -2.36 3.34 -4.30
C GLU A 126 -1.58 2.47 -5.29
N THR A 127 -0.35 2.09 -4.92
CA THR A 127 0.55 1.34 -5.79
C THR A 127 0.49 -0.17 -5.56
N GLY A 128 -0.11 -0.61 -4.46
CA GLY A 128 -0.11 -1.99 -4.01
C GLY A 128 1.25 -2.54 -3.60
N VAL A 129 2.30 -1.70 -3.53
CA VAL A 129 3.66 -2.18 -3.25
C VAL A 129 3.78 -2.55 -1.79
N LEU A 130 4.32 -3.75 -1.52
CA LEU A 130 4.68 -4.21 -0.19
C LEU A 130 6.17 -3.99 0.04
N THR A 131 6.49 -3.36 1.16
CA THR A 131 7.87 -3.14 1.64
C THR A 131 8.02 -3.62 3.06
N GLY A 132 9.26 -3.89 3.47
CA GLY A 132 9.56 -4.19 4.87
C GLY A 132 11.04 -4.29 5.13
N LYS A 133 11.37 -4.87 6.27
CA LYS A 133 12.73 -5.18 6.70
C LYS A 133 12.92 -6.69 6.65
N VAL A 134 14.04 -7.17 6.10
CA VAL A 134 14.41 -8.59 6.04
C VAL A 134 15.77 -8.77 6.72
N GLY A 135 15.78 -9.33 7.93
CA GLY A 135 16.98 -9.32 8.77
C GLY A 135 17.44 -7.89 9.02
N ASP A 136 18.68 -7.55 8.66
CA ASP A 136 19.22 -6.20 8.81
C ASP A 136 18.92 -5.26 7.62
N ALA A 137 18.36 -5.78 6.51
CA ALA A 137 18.07 -4.99 5.32
C ALA A 137 16.70 -4.30 5.43
N SER A 138 16.68 -2.97 5.55
CA SER A 138 15.44 -2.17 5.56
C SER A 138 15.05 -1.69 4.17
N GLY A 139 13.75 -1.44 3.97
CA GLY A 139 13.22 -0.91 2.70
C GLY A 139 13.26 -1.93 1.56
N VAL A 140 13.29 -3.22 1.89
CA VAL A 140 13.25 -4.30 0.91
C VAL A 140 11.85 -4.34 0.31
N ARG A 141 11.76 -4.31 -1.03
CA ARG A 141 10.51 -4.60 -1.72
C ARG A 141 10.19 -6.08 -1.54
N LEU A 142 9.11 -6.36 -0.84
CA LEU A 142 8.66 -7.73 -0.56
C LEU A 142 7.85 -8.28 -1.72
N GLY A 143 7.01 -7.44 -2.31
CA GLY A 143 6.14 -7.79 -3.41
C GLY A 143 5.26 -6.65 -3.85
N ALA A 144 4.22 -6.97 -4.60
CA ALA A 144 3.13 -6.06 -4.92
C ALA A 144 1.82 -6.83 -5.04
N VAL A 145 0.73 -6.20 -4.63
CA VAL A 145 -0.63 -6.67 -4.89
C VAL A 145 -0.85 -6.86 -6.39
N ASN A 146 -1.50 -7.97 -6.76
CA ASN A 146 -1.91 -8.23 -8.13
C ASN A 146 -3.13 -7.36 -8.45
N ASP A 147 -3.00 -6.50 -9.46
CA ASP A 147 -4.02 -5.52 -9.87
C ASP A 147 -4.48 -4.57 -8.72
N PRO A 148 -3.60 -3.68 -8.24
CA PRO A 148 -3.89 -2.82 -7.10
C PRO A 148 -5.06 -1.83 -7.33
N GLY A 149 -5.48 -1.64 -8.58
CA GLY A 149 -6.65 -0.81 -8.93
C GLY A 149 -7.98 -1.54 -8.84
N SER A 150 -8.01 -2.85 -8.60
CA SER A 150 -9.24 -3.66 -8.61
C SER A 150 -9.70 -4.13 -7.23
N ALA A 151 -9.43 -3.35 -6.18
CA ALA A 151 -9.80 -3.74 -4.82
C ALA A 151 -11.32 -3.95 -4.69
N GLU A 152 -11.73 -5.09 -4.14
CA GLU A 152 -13.14 -5.35 -3.85
C GLU A 152 -13.55 -4.72 -2.52
N VAL A 153 -14.81 -4.30 -2.41
CA VAL A 153 -15.36 -3.77 -1.17
C VAL A 153 -16.53 -4.61 -0.71
N GLU A 154 -16.42 -5.11 0.51
CA GLU A 154 -17.48 -5.84 1.19
C GLU A 154 -17.92 -5.07 2.44
N LYS A 155 -19.23 -4.80 2.57
CA LYS A 155 -19.81 -4.21 3.78
C LYS A 155 -20.95 -5.11 4.27
N PRO A 156 -20.84 -5.70 5.47
CA PRO A 156 -21.92 -6.47 6.05
C PRO A 156 -23.10 -5.57 6.45
N GLU A 157 -24.28 -6.17 6.57
CA GLU A 157 -25.47 -5.52 7.14
C GLU A 157 -25.18 -5.03 8.55
N SER A 158 -25.86 -3.96 8.97
CA SER A 158 -25.78 -3.36 10.30
C SER A 158 -24.37 -2.89 10.71
N SER A 159 -23.49 -2.67 9.73
CA SER A 159 -22.12 -2.18 9.94
C SER A 159 -21.87 -0.85 9.24
N SER A 160 -21.11 0.04 9.88
CA SER A 160 -20.50 1.20 9.23
C SER A 160 -19.12 0.91 8.66
N VAL A 161 -18.57 -0.27 8.97
CA VAL A 161 -17.24 -0.71 8.52
C VAL A 161 -17.39 -1.47 7.22
N ALA A 162 -16.60 -1.07 6.22
CA ALA A 162 -16.40 -1.82 4.99
C ALA A 162 -14.99 -2.44 4.99
N THR A 163 -14.88 -3.66 4.49
CA THR A 163 -13.61 -4.35 4.27
C THR A 163 -13.19 -4.15 2.81
N LEU A 164 -12.02 -3.56 2.62
CA LEU A 164 -11.34 -3.45 1.34
C LEU A 164 -10.46 -4.69 1.16
N LYS A 165 -10.76 -5.51 0.16
CA LYS A 165 -9.96 -6.67 -0.25
C LYS A 165 -8.99 -6.23 -1.33
N LEU A 166 -7.79 -5.90 -0.91
CA LEU A 166 -6.78 -5.31 -1.78
C LEU A 166 -6.10 -6.38 -2.64
N ALA A 167 -5.87 -7.58 -2.11
CA ALA A 167 -5.10 -8.62 -2.78
C ALA A 167 -5.91 -9.87 -3.14
N GLU A 168 -7.16 -9.74 -3.58
CA GLU A 168 -8.00 -10.90 -3.92
C GLU A 168 -7.42 -11.75 -5.06
N GLN A 169 -6.67 -11.12 -5.97
CA GLN A 169 -5.92 -11.81 -7.03
C GLN A 169 -4.54 -12.31 -6.57
N GLY A 170 -4.21 -12.17 -5.28
CA GLY A 170 -2.92 -12.51 -4.70
C GLY A 170 -1.89 -11.39 -4.75
N ILE A 171 -0.63 -11.77 -4.53
CA ILE A 171 0.53 -10.88 -4.51
C ILE A 171 1.62 -11.46 -5.41
N THR A 172 2.35 -10.63 -6.14
CA THR A 172 3.63 -11.01 -6.75
C THR A 172 4.75 -10.73 -5.77
N LEU A 173 5.40 -11.77 -5.23
CA LEU A 173 6.61 -11.64 -4.44
C LEU A 173 7.77 -11.19 -5.33
N ALA A 174 8.55 -10.23 -4.83
CA ALA A 174 9.65 -9.65 -5.57
C ALA A 174 10.91 -10.52 -5.45
N ALA A 175 11.70 -10.65 -6.52
CA ALA A 175 12.98 -11.35 -6.48
C ALA A 175 13.96 -10.78 -5.44
N GLY A 176 13.86 -9.48 -5.13
CA GLY A 176 14.64 -8.83 -4.07
C GLY A 176 14.37 -9.41 -2.68
N PHE A 177 13.15 -9.88 -2.41
CA PHE A 177 12.82 -10.58 -1.17
C PHE A 177 13.55 -11.92 -1.08
N ALA A 178 13.44 -12.75 -2.12
CA ALA A 178 14.12 -14.05 -2.17
C ALA A 178 15.64 -13.91 -2.05
N ALA A 179 16.23 -12.93 -2.75
CA ALA A 179 17.66 -12.65 -2.66
C ALA A 179 18.10 -12.22 -1.24
N ALA A 180 17.25 -11.46 -0.53
CA ALA A 180 17.52 -11.09 0.86
C ALA A 180 17.48 -12.31 1.80
N VAL A 181 16.51 -13.22 1.60
CA VAL A 181 16.42 -14.49 2.34
C VAL A 181 17.62 -15.38 2.04
N ASP A 182 17.99 -15.55 0.76
CA ASP A 182 19.15 -16.33 0.33
C ASP A 182 20.44 -15.85 0.96
N LYS A 183 20.67 -14.53 0.94
CA LYS A 183 21.85 -13.92 1.55
C LYS A 183 21.94 -14.22 3.04
N ALA A 184 20.81 -14.21 3.75
CA ALA A 184 20.82 -14.32 5.21
C ALA A 184 20.80 -15.78 5.70
N LEU A 185 20.01 -16.65 5.06
CA LEU A 185 19.86 -18.05 5.47
C LEU A 185 20.79 -19.00 4.72
N GLY A 186 21.37 -18.59 3.59
CA GLY A 186 22.11 -19.49 2.71
C GLY A 186 21.16 -20.47 2.01
N THR A 187 20.07 -19.94 1.46
CA THR A 187 19.11 -20.66 0.61
C THR A 187 19.41 -20.35 -0.86
N ASN A 188 18.64 -20.95 -1.76
CA ASN A 188 18.72 -20.68 -3.19
C ASN A 188 17.33 -20.40 -3.80
N LEU A 189 16.45 -19.77 -3.02
CA LEU A 189 15.07 -19.44 -3.40
C LEU A 189 15.04 -18.56 -4.65
N SER A 190 15.93 -17.57 -4.74
CA SER A 190 15.95 -16.62 -5.86
C SER A 190 16.28 -17.26 -7.20
N ALA A 191 16.87 -18.46 -7.23
CA ALA A 191 17.13 -19.19 -8.47
C ALA A 191 15.85 -19.74 -9.13
N GLU A 192 14.79 -19.90 -8.34
CA GLU A 192 13.49 -20.41 -8.79
C GLU A 192 12.49 -19.27 -9.05
N PHE A 193 12.87 -18.03 -8.76
CA PHE A 193 12.02 -16.86 -9.01
C PHE A 193 12.01 -16.51 -10.50
N PRO A 194 10.81 -16.39 -11.10
CA PRO A 194 10.67 -15.76 -12.41
C PRO A 194 11.19 -14.32 -12.39
N SER A 195 11.59 -13.80 -13.55
CA SER A 195 12.13 -12.44 -13.69
C SER A 195 11.12 -11.34 -13.33
N ASP A 196 9.83 -11.65 -13.46
CA ASP A 196 8.67 -10.82 -13.12
C ASP A 196 8.21 -10.99 -11.67
N GLY A 197 8.80 -11.93 -10.93
CA GLY A 197 8.43 -12.27 -9.56
C GLY A 197 7.57 -13.53 -9.48
N LEU A 198 7.22 -13.92 -8.26
CA LEU A 198 6.46 -15.14 -8.01
C LEU A 198 5.04 -14.79 -7.54
N ASN A 199 4.04 -15.20 -8.30
CA ASN A 199 2.65 -15.02 -7.90
C ASN A 199 2.28 -16.00 -6.80
N VAL A 200 1.75 -15.47 -5.70
CA VAL A 200 1.36 -16.24 -4.53
C VAL A 200 -0.08 -15.90 -4.16
N ALA A 201 -0.82 -16.92 -3.71
CA ALA A 201 -2.11 -16.72 -3.10
C ALA A 201 -1.89 -16.05 -1.73
N ALA A 202 -2.42 -14.84 -1.59
CA ALA A 202 -2.37 -14.08 -0.35
C ALA A 202 -3.61 -13.19 -0.31
N ASP A 203 -4.10 -12.92 0.89
CA ASP A 203 -5.24 -12.04 1.12
C ASP A 203 -4.72 -10.80 1.84
N LEU A 204 -5.09 -9.60 1.39
CA LEU A 204 -4.81 -8.35 2.11
C LEU A 204 -6.11 -7.60 2.32
N ASN A 205 -6.64 -7.68 3.53
CA ASN A 205 -7.95 -7.15 3.88
C ASN A 205 -7.79 -6.04 4.92
N VAL A 206 -8.32 -4.85 4.61
CA VAL A 206 -8.30 -3.71 5.53
C VAL A 206 -9.69 -3.15 5.73
N ASP A 207 -10.04 -2.89 6.98
CA ASP A 207 -11.31 -2.36 7.40
C ASP A 207 -11.23 -0.84 7.47
N VAL A 208 -12.23 -0.18 6.90
CA VAL A 208 -12.39 1.27 6.92
C VAL A 208 -13.77 1.63 7.47
N ASP A 209 -13.80 2.55 8.44
CA ASP A 209 -15.07 3.07 8.96
C ASP A 209 -15.60 4.15 8.01
N LEU A 210 -16.79 3.90 7.45
CA LEU A 210 -17.50 4.82 6.57
C LEU A 210 -18.22 5.92 7.36
N ALA A 211 -18.13 5.93 8.69
CA ALA A 211 -18.66 6.96 9.56
C ALA A 211 -17.62 7.45 10.58
N VAL A 212 -17.78 8.69 11.04
CA VAL A 212 -17.06 9.22 12.21
C VAL A 212 -18.10 9.57 13.25
N GLY A 213 -18.26 8.67 14.24
CA GLY A 213 -19.31 8.77 15.24
C GLY A 213 -20.70 8.66 14.62
N ALA A 214 -21.47 9.75 14.63
CA ALA A 214 -22.82 9.79 14.04
C ALA A 214 -22.86 10.30 12.59
N LYS A 215 -21.74 10.81 12.05
CA LYS A 215 -21.68 11.43 10.73
C LYS A 215 -21.17 10.43 9.70
N VAL A 216 -21.93 10.25 8.63
CA VAL A 216 -21.52 9.44 7.46
C VAL A 216 -20.47 10.20 6.66
N ASN A 217 -19.40 9.53 6.28
CA ASN A 217 -18.33 10.09 5.45
C ASN A 217 -18.67 9.93 3.97
N THR A 218 -19.45 10.88 3.45
CA THR A 218 -19.96 10.82 2.07
C THR A 218 -18.85 10.82 1.02
N ASP A 219 -17.79 11.63 1.23
CA ASP A 219 -16.70 11.71 0.25
C ASP A 219 -15.89 10.43 0.19
N LEU A 220 -15.68 9.75 1.33
CA LEU A 220 -15.06 8.43 1.36
C LEU A 220 -15.94 7.36 0.70
N ILE A 221 -17.25 7.37 0.97
CA ILE A 221 -18.20 6.43 0.33
C ILE A 221 -18.15 6.57 -1.19
N VAL A 222 -18.12 7.81 -1.72
CA VAL A 222 -18.00 8.03 -3.16
C VAL A 222 -16.59 7.66 -3.66
N ALA A 223 -15.55 7.96 -2.90
CA ALA A 223 -14.18 7.58 -3.26
C ALA A 223 -13.98 6.05 -3.34
N LEU A 224 -14.74 5.30 -2.55
CA LEU A 224 -14.83 3.84 -2.58
C LEU A 224 -15.90 3.33 -3.56
N GLY A 225 -16.48 4.18 -4.41
CA GLY A 225 -17.44 3.77 -5.44
C GLY A 225 -18.77 3.21 -4.91
N LEU A 226 -19.12 3.51 -3.66
CA LEU A 226 -20.27 2.92 -2.97
C LEU A 226 -21.55 3.76 -3.08
N GLN A 227 -21.51 4.90 -3.77
CA GLN A 227 -22.60 5.87 -3.83
C GLN A 227 -23.90 5.32 -4.45
N ASP A 228 -23.81 4.30 -5.31
CA ASP A 228 -24.97 3.70 -5.95
C ASP A 228 -25.65 2.65 -5.06
N GLN A 229 -24.96 2.19 -4.01
CA GLN A 229 -25.45 1.18 -3.06
C GLN A 229 -25.86 1.78 -1.71
N ILE A 230 -25.33 2.96 -1.36
CA ILE A 230 -25.56 3.63 -0.08
C ILE A 230 -26.16 5.00 -0.34
N ASP A 231 -27.43 5.20 0.03
CA ASP A 231 -28.05 6.53 -0.05
C ASP A 231 -27.57 7.43 1.09
N VAL A 232 -26.47 8.13 0.83
CA VAL A 232 -25.84 9.07 1.77
C VAL A 232 -26.77 10.19 2.28
N ASN A 233 -27.88 10.49 1.59
CA ASN A 233 -28.84 11.51 2.01
C ASN A 233 -29.76 11.02 3.13
N LEU A 234 -29.93 9.71 3.27
CA LEU A 234 -30.70 9.06 4.34
C LEU A 234 -29.88 8.90 5.63
N GLY A 235 -28.63 9.37 5.64
CA GLY A 235 -27.78 9.41 6.83
C GLY A 235 -27.38 8.01 7.32
N ARG A 236 -26.99 7.92 8.60
CA ARG A 236 -26.37 6.71 9.18
C ARG A 236 -27.25 5.46 9.09
N GLN A 237 -28.58 5.60 9.12
CA GLN A 237 -29.47 4.43 9.06
C GLN A 237 -29.33 3.70 7.72
N SER A 238 -29.24 4.43 6.60
CA SER A 238 -29.01 3.81 5.29
C SER A 238 -27.70 3.05 5.19
N LEU A 239 -26.64 3.55 5.84
CA LEU A 239 -25.35 2.88 5.92
C LEU A 239 -25.45 1.54 6.66
N LEU A 240 -26.28 1.48 7.71
CA LEU A 240 -26.49 0.26 8.47
C LEU A 240 -27.38 -0.72 7.70
N ASP A 241 -28.42 -0.26 7.02
CA ASP A 241 -29.36 -1.14 6.30
C ASP A 241 -28.78 -1.68 4.97
N ALA A 242 -27.77 -1.01 4.40
CA ALA A 242 -27.15 -1.44 3.15
C ALA A 242 -26.31 -2.72 3.34
N VAL A 243 -26.37 -3.62 2.36
CA VAL A 243 -25.40 -4.72 2.19
C VAL A 243 -24.68 -4.49 0.88
N VAL A 244 -23.35 -4.50 0.91
CA VAL A 244 -22.54 -4.13 -0.25
C VAL A 244 -21.54 -5.23 -0.55
N LYS A 245 -21.53 -5.68 -1.81
CA LYS A 245 -20.48 -6.51 -2.41
C LYS A 245 -20.24 -5.96 -3.81
N ILE A 246 -19.11 -5.29 -4.01
CA ILE A 246 -18.76 -4.73 -5.31
C ILE A 246 -17.31 -5.11 -5.61
N GLY A 247 -17.09 -5.69 -6.80
CA GLY A 247 -15.78 -5.69 -7.44
C GLY A 247 -15.57 -4.31 -8.04
N THR A 248 -14.85 -3.44 -7.33
CA THR A 248 -14.63 -2.05 -7.74
C THR A 248 -13.31 -1.90 -8.47
N HIS A 249 -13.28 -1.02 -9.46
CA HIS A 249 -12.05 -0.46 -10.02
C HIS A 249 -11.94 0.99 -9.52
N PHE A 250 -10.89 1.32 -8.78
CA PHE A 250 -10.61 2.68 -8.28
C PHE A 250 -9.52 3.37 -9.09
#